data_AF-A0A1W0E915-F1
#
_entry.id   AF-A0A1W0E915-F1
#
_cell.length_a   1.000
_cell.length_b   1.000
_cell.length_c   1.000
_cell.angle_alpha   90.00
_cell.angle_beta   90.00
_cell.angle_gamma   90.00
#
_symmetry.space_group_name_H-M   'P 1'
#
loop_
_entity.id
_entity.type
_entity.pdbx_description
1 polymer ?
#
loop_
_entity_poly.entity_id
_entity_poly.type
_entity_poly.pdbx_seq_one_letter_code
_entity_poly.pdbx_strand_id
1 'polypeptide(L)'
;MLFFGDSSSNSKIYRDFIKKLKGCSGKDFFESFNTKINDFFNYCHIFDTKEQITVDFIRENKEIFVKDSDFLYIMFKYAIENNSNSQIIEELFLLSNHINCKITKLSMVKLILNRKKFTCEEIGGFLNDANDFTFYKYALENNIDLSNIKSIEIKESYNYNIYLFLKTETFTPELLLNSIKLLHSLTSFNALKYILTELFKNKSARKCFKDLEKHTDSNNVIFMYLFNFFNYNELSAIDIKNTLGLFDITGNIFYLEAYCFFILYKTKQTNILCIDTHKQIVLIMNLTKKYKEKSRRIHILYVFTLRYFCMYHEIDKELKQLSIKNIQIYNTAYIWQDIQFVLKNYGIDKHPLYNLQCYFENDISHLERSIFDFVNSNMFGCAISSYFMYKKLKLNHFLKEYKEKKLINSKNVKTNFCELFGDNAEWIFEKSNFKQQSNIENKTIKIITIFNLVEIEKEEDLFENNYLKICDLEFKCFLLENIVKA
;
A
#
# COMPACT_ATOMS: atom_id res chain seq x y z
N MET A 1 26.32 2.04 -8.03
CA MET A 1 27.19 0.89 -7.72
C MET A 1 27.45 0.21 -9.06
N LEU A 2 28.67 0.31 -9.60
CA LEU A 2 29.07 -0.37 -10.83
C LEU A 2 29.59 -1.75 -10.42
N PHE A 3 28.98 -2.81 -10.93
CA PHE A 3 29.33 -4.18 -10.58
C PHE A 3 30.54 -4.62 -11.43
N PHE A 4 31.69 -4.80 -10.78
CA PHE A 4 32.86 -5.43 -11.39
C PHE A 4 32.76 -6.94 -11.20
N GLY A 5 33.01 -7.68 -12.29
CA GLY A 5 32.70 -9.09 -12.47
C GLY A 5 33.20 -10.01 -11.36
N ASP A 6 32.29 -10.85 -10.88
CA ASP A 6 32.57 -11.97 -10.00
C ASP A 6 32.80 -13.24 -10.82
N SER A 7 33.62 -14.15 -10.30
CA SER A 7 34.11 -15.36 -10.97
C SER A 7 33.01 -16.32 -11.47
N SER A 8 31.80 -16.25 -10.92
CA SER A 8 30.63 -17.02 -11.36
C SER A 8 30.17 -16.64 -12.78
N SER A 9 30.43 -15.42 -13.24
CA SER A 9 30.09 -14.95 -14.59
C SER A 9 30.87 -15.67 -15.71
N ASN A 10 31.99 -16.31 -15.37
CA ASN A 10 32.80 -17.08 -16.29
C ASN A 10 32.31 -18.53 -16.48
N SER A 11 31.46 -19.03 -15.58
CA SER A 11 30.89 -20.38 -15.66
C SER A 11 30.01 -20.53 -16.89
N LYS A 12 30.25 -21.58 -17.70
CA LYS A 12 29.36 -21.95 -18.83
C LYS A 12 27.94 -22.20 -18.34
N ILE A 13 27.78 -22.89 -17.21
CA ILE A 13 26.49 -23.24 -16.60
C ILE A 13 25.70 -21.98 -16.23
N TYR A 14 26.34 -20.98 -15.63
CA TYR A 14 25.69 -19.70 -15.31
C TYR A 14 25.26 -18.95 -16.57
N ARG A 15 26.14 -18.88 -17.58
CA ARG A 15 25.81 -18.21 -18.85
C ARG A 15 24.64 -18.89 -19.57
N ASP A 16 24.61 -20.21 -19.61
CA ASP A 16 23.51 -20.97 -20.22
C ASP A 16 22.22 -20.81 -19.42
N PHE A 17 22.29 -20.82 -18.09
CA PHE A 17 21.16 -20.50 -17.20
C PHE A 17 20.56 -19.12 -17.50
N ILE A 18 21.39 -18.07 -17.59
CA ILE A 18 20.92 -16.70 -17.90
C ILE A 18 20.26 -16.62 -19.27
N LYS A 19 20.80 -17.32 -20.29
CA LYS A 19 20.18 -17.36 -21.62
C LYS A 19 18.81 -18.04 -21.59
N LYS A 20 18.70 -19.19 -20.89
CA LYS A 20 17.42 -19.89 -20.71
C LYS A 20 16.41 -19.03 -19.94
N LEU A 21 16.82 -18.37 -18.86
CA LEU A 21 16.02 -17.43 -18.08
C LEU A 21 15.52 -16.22 -18.91
N LYS A 22 16.31 -15.79 -19.91
CA LYS A 22 15.94 -14.73 -20.86
C LYS A 22 15.05 -15.20 -22.00
N GLY A 23 14.80 -16.51 -22.12
CA GLY A 23 14.00 -17.10 -23.18
C GLY A 23 14.75 -17.24 -24.51
N CYS A 24 16.08 -17.22 -24.49
CA CYS A 24 16.88 -17.48 -25.69
C CYS A 24 16.91 -19.00 -25.96
N SER A 25 16.47 -19.44 -27.13
CA SER A 25 16.44 -20.85 -27.53
C SER A 25 17.47 -21.17 -28.61
N GLY A 26 18.13 -22.33 -28.48
CA GLY A 26 18.85 -22.98 -29.57
C GLY A 26 19.12 -24.44 -29.23
N LYS A 27 19.40 -25.28 -30.23
CA LYS A 27 19.54 -26.73 -30.08
C LYS A 27 20.74 -27.15 -29.20
N ASP A 28 21.85 -26.40 -29.26
CA ASP A 28 23.08 -26.73 -28.52
C ASP A 28 23.10 -26.22 -27.05
N PHE A 29 22.01 -25.59 -26.60
CA PHE A 29 21.97 -24.85 -25.33
C PHE A 29 21.61 -25.69 -24.10
N PHE A 30 21.09 -26.91 -24.27
CA PHE A 30 20.39 -27.63 -23.20
C PHE A 30 21.07 -28.89 -22.66
N GLU A 31 22.17 -29.34 -23.27
CA GLU A 31 22.78 -30.65 -22.92
C GLU A 31 23.50 -30.67 -21.56
N SER A 32 23.79 -29.53 -20.92
CA SER A 32 24.58 -29.48 -19.68
C SER A 32 23.87 -28.89 -18.46
N PHE A 33 22.53 -28.86 -18.44
CA PHE A 33 21.82 -28.38 -17.25
C PHE A 33 21.79 -29.45 -16.15
N ASN A 34 22.34 -29.13 -14.98
CA ASN A 34 22.17 -29.93 -13.77
C ASN A 34 20.66 -30.10 -13.48
N THR A 35 20.23 -31.29 -13.04
CA THR A 35 18.85 -31.67 -12.71
C THR A 35 18.11 -30.57 -11.94
N LYS A 36 18.76 -29.98 -10.91
CA LYS A 36 18.18 -28.89 -10.11
C LYS A 36 17.71 -27.68 -10.92
N ILE A 37 18.46 -27.28 -11.94
CA ILE A 37 18.11 -26.15 -12.78
C ILE A 37 16.94 -26.51 -13.70
N ASN A 38 16.90 -27.74 -14.19
CA ASN A 38 15.76 -28.22 -14.97
C ASN A 38 14.50 -28.28 -14.10
N ASP A 39 14.59 -28.79 -12.87
CA ASP A 39 13.49 -28.81 -11.91
C ASP A 39 12.95 -27.40 -11.66
N PHE A 40 13.84 -26.43 -11.40
CA PHE A 40 13.45 -25.03 -11.25
C PHE A 40 12.67 -24.49 -12.46
N PHE A 41 13.15 -24.73 -13.69
CA PHE A 41 12.46 -24.26 -14.88
C PHE A 41 11.14 -25.01 -15.12
N ASN A 42 11.04 -26.29 -14.75
CA ASN A 42 9.80 -27.06 -14.78
C ASN A 42 8.79 -26.45 -13.80
N TYR A 43 9.20 -26.10 -12.58
CA TYR A 43 8.33 -25.40 -11.64
C TYR A 43 7.89 -24.03 -12.17
N CYS A 44 8.82 -23.25 -12.73
CA CYS A 44 8.49 -21.96 -13.37
C CYS A 44 7.48 -22.11 -14.51
N HIS A 45 7.60 -23.18 -15.31
CA HIS A 45 6.67 -23.50 -16.37
C HIS A 45 5.25 -23.66 -15.84
N ILE A 46 5.06 -24.43 -14.75
CA ILE A 46 3.74 -24.63 -14.14
C ILE A 46 3.04 -23.29 -13.87
N PHE A 47 3.76 -22.33 -13.27
CA PHE A 47 3.22 -21.02 -12.97
C PHE A 47 2.94 -20.17 -14.22
N ASP A 48 3.80 -20.27 -15.23
CA ASP A 48 3.71 -19.47 -16.44
C ASP A 48 2.61 -19.93 -17.40
N THR A 49 2.41 -21.23 -17.52
CA THR A 49 1.36 -21.84 -18.36
C THR A 49 0.04 -22.03 -17.61
N LYS A 50 0.03 -21.75 -16.31
CA LYS A 50 -1.08 -22.02 -15.41
C LYS A 50 -1.49 -23.49 -15.40
N GLU A 51 -0.52 -24.39 -15.52
CA GLU A 51 -0.77 -25.84 -15.46
C GLU A 51 -1.37 -26.23 -14.10
N GLN A 52 -2.26 -27.22 -14.15
CA GLN A 52 -2.83 -27.79 -12.93
C GLN A 52 -1.80 -28.67 -12.24
N ILE A 53 -1.58 -28.41 -10.96
CA ILE A 53 -0.79 -29.29 -10.09
C ILE A 53 -1.53 -30.63 -9.98
N THR A 54 -0.83 -31.75 -10.10
CA THR A 54 -1.39 -33.08 -9.87
C THR A 54 -0.99 -33.62 -8.51
N VAL A 55 -1.73 -34.61 -8.01
CA VAL A 55 -1.35 -35.32 -6.76
C VAL A 55 -0.02 -36.04 -6.93
N ASP A 56 0.25 -36.60 -8.12
CA ASP A 56 1.51 -37.29 -8.40
C ASP A 56 2.71 -36.33 -8.34
N PHE A 57 2.56 -35.13 -8.90
CA PHE A 57 3.57 -34.07 -8.76
C PHE A 57 3.85 -33.76 -7.27
N ILE A 58 2.81 -33.67 -6.44
CA ILE A 58 2.98 -33.41 -5.00
C ILE A 58 3.78 -34.54 -4.34
N ARG A 59 3.48 -35.79 -4.67
CA ARG A 59 4.13 -36.98 -4.12
C ARG A 59 5.60 -37.06 -4.54
N GLU A 60 5.89 -36.84 -5.82
CA GLU A 60 7.24 -36.83 -6.36
C GLU A 60 8.12 -35.75 -5.72
N ASN A 61 7.54 -34.61 -5.35
CA ASN A 61 8.25 -33.47 -4.78
C ASN A 61 8.12 -33.35 -3.26
N LYS A 62 7.59 -34.38 -2.58
CA LYS A 62 7.29 -34.36 -1.14
C LYS A 62 8.50 -33.96 -0.28
N GLU A 63 9.66 -34.55 -0.54
CA GLU A 63 10.87 -34.25 0.25
C GLU A 63 11.32 -32.80 0.11
N ILE A 64 11.15 -32.22 -1.08
CA ILE A 64 11.50 -30.82 -1.35
C ILE A 64 10.57 -29.92 -0.56
N PHE A 65 9.26 -30.18 -0.58
CA PHE A 65 8.28 -29.39 0.19
C PHE A 65 8.51 -29.43 1.70
N VAL A 66 8.95 -30.56 2.24
CA VAL A 66 9.26 -30.68 3.67
C VAL A 66 10.52 -29.89 4.04
N LYS A 67 11.53 -29.86 3.15
CA LYS A 67 12.79 -29.14 3.36
C LYS A 67 12.71 -27.64 3.07
N ASP A 68 11.86 -27.24 2.13
CA ASP A 68 11.67 -25.86 1.68
C ASP A 68 10.21 -25.42 1.93
N SER A 69 9.97 -24.91 3.13
CA SER A 69 8.63 -24.46 3.55
C SER A 69 8.09 -23.30 2.70
N ASP A 70 8.97 -22.46 2.16
CA ASP A 70 8.58 -21.34 1.31
C ASP A 70 8.07 -21.86 -0.03
N PHE A 71 8.72 -22.89 -0.58
CA PHE A 71 8.25 -23.53 -1.80
C PHE A 71 6.87 -24.19 -1.60
N LEU A 72 6.66 -24.90 -0.48
CA LEU A 72 5.36 -25.46 -0.14
C LEU A 72 4.28 -24.36 -0.05
N TYR A 73 4.58 -23.25 0.61
CA TYR A 73 3.65 -22.11 0.71
C TYR A 73 3.29 -21.52 -0.66
N ILE A 74 4.28 -21.32 -1.53
CA ILE A 74 4.05 -20.78 -2.88
C ILE A 74 3.17 -21.71 -3.70
N MET A 75 3.44 -23.02 -3.67
CA MET A 75 2.62 -24.01 -4.38
C MET A 75 1.20 -24.08 -3.83
N PHE A 76 1.05 -24.03 -2.51
CA PHE A 76 -0.26 -24.00 -1.87
C PHE A 76 -1.05 -22.76 -2.25
N LYS A 77 -0.44 -21.58 -2.17
CA LYS A 77 -1.07 -20.32 -2.59
C LYS A 77 -1.51 -20.38 -4.05
N TYR A 78 -0.66 -20.87 -4.94
CA TYR A 78 -0.98 -21.03 -6.34
C TYR A 78 -2.15 -22.01 -6.57
N ALA A 79 -2.19 -23.14 -5.86
CA ALA A 79 -3.30 -24.08 -5.94
C ALA A 79 -4.63 -23.46 -5.47
N ILE A 80 -4.58 -22.61 -4.45
CA ILE A 80 -5.75 -21.85 -3.98
C ILE A 80 -6.21 -20.85 -5.06
N GLU A 81 -5.31 -20.01 -5.56
CA GLU A 81 -5.59 -18.96 -6.54
C GLU A 81 -6.12 -19.49 -7.88
N ASN A 82 -5.72 -20.71 -8.28
CA ASN A 82 -6.18 -21.36 -9.51
C ASN A 82 -7.35 -22.33 -9.29
N ASN A 83 -7.98 -22.32 -8.12
CA ASN A 83 -9.12 -23.19 -7.79
C ASN A 83 -8.84 -24.68 -8.07
N SER A 84 -7.64 -25.15 -7.74
CA SER A 84 -7.29 -26.56 -7.83
C SER A 84 -8.27 -27.43 -7.03
N ASN A 85 -8.37 -28.71 -7.41
CA ASN A 85 -9.19 -29.72 -6.74
C ASN A 85 -8.92 -29.74 -5.21
N SER A 86 -9.96 -29.92 -4.40
CA SER A 86 -9.87 -30.01 -2.93
C SER A 86 -8.85 -31.04 -2.45
N GLN A 87 -8.69 -32.15 -3.17
CA GLN A 87 -7.69 -33.17 -2.84
C GLN A 87 -6.25 -32.64 -2.91
N ILE A 88 -5.93 -31.80 -3.91
CA ILE A 88 -4.61 -31.17 -4.06
C ILE A 88 -4.33 -30.23 -2.89
N ILE A 89 -5.34 -29.42 -2.55
CA ILE A 89 -5.26 -28.47 -1.43
C ILE A 89 -5.05 -29.22 -0.12
N GLU A 90 -5.78 -30.31 0.09
CA GLU A 90 -5.66 -31.15 1.30
C GLU A 90 -4.28 -31.80 1.40
N GLU A 91 -3.78 -32.41 0.32
CA GLU A 91 -2.43 -33.01 0.29
C GLU A 91 -1.34 -31.98 0.63
N LEU A 92 -1.36 -30.80 -0.01
CA LEU A 92 -0.42 -29.72 0.30
C LEU A 92 -0.57 -29.20 1.74
N PHE A 93 -1.81 -29.12 2.25
CA PHE A 93 -2.06 -28.72 3.64
C PHE A 93 -1.54 -29.76 4.63
N LEU A 94 -1.69 -31.06 4.35
CA LEU A 94 -1.14 -32.13 5.18
C LEU A 94 0.39 -32.08 5.23
N LEU A 95 1.05 -31.75 4.13
CA LEU A 95 2.51 -31.53 4.12
C LEU A 95 2.93 -30.40 5.06
N SER A 96 2.08 -29.40 5.27
CA SER A 96 2.36 -28.33 6.22
C SER A 96 2.51 -28.86 7.65
N ASN A 97 1.97 -30.02 8.03
CA ASN A 97 2.19 -30.56 9.37
C ASN A 97 3.68 -30.87 9.64
N HIS A 98 4.45 -31.16 8.58
CA HIS A 98 5.86 -31.54 8.66
C HIS A 98 6.83 -30.34 8.65
N ILE A 99 6.37 -29.11 8.42
CA ILE A 99 7.25 -27.93 8.45
C ILE A 99 7.37 -27.38 9.87
N ASN A 100 8.57 -26.97 10.29
CA ASN A 100 8.77 -26.36 11.62
C ASN A 100 8.45 -24.86 11.67
N CYS A 101 8.30 -24.21 10.51
CA CYS A 101 8.03 -22.78 10.44
C CYS A 101 6.56 -22.46 10.79
N LYS A 102 6.32 -22.01 12.04
CA LYS A 102 4.99 -21.58 12.53
C LYS A 102 4.38 -20.47 11.68
N ILE A 103 5.17 -19.48 11.26
CA ILE A 103 4.69 -18.34 10.47
C ILE A 103 4.13 -18.80 9.12
N THR A 104 4.82 -19.72 8.45
CA THR A 104 4.38 -20.29 7.18
C THR A 104 3.10 -21.11 7.36
N LYS A 105 3.02 -21.95 8.40
CA LYS A 105 1.80 -22.70 8.76
C LYS A 105 0.59 -21.77 8.93
N LEU A 106 0.72 -20.72 9.75
CA LEU A 106 -0.35 -19.75 9.97
C LEU A 106 -0.73 -19.01 8.69
N SER A 107 0.23 -18.69 7.83
CA SER A 107 -0.01 -18.06 6.53
C SER A 107 -0.79 -18.99 5.59
N MET A 108 -0.53 -20.29 5.61
CA MET A 108 -1.31 -21.29 4.87
C MET A 108 -2.73 -21.41 5.43
N VAL A 109 -2.90 -21.48 6.75
CA VAL A 109 -4.23 -21.53 7.39
C VAL A 109 -5.08 -20.33 6.95
N LYS A 110 -4.52 -19.12 6.98
CA LYS A 110 -5.21 -17.90 6.54
C LYS A 110 -5.74 -17.98 5.10
N LEU A 111 -5.03 -18.65 4.19
CA LEU A 111 -5.46 -18.81 2.80
C LEU A 111 -6.67 -19.74 2.64
N ILE A 112 -6.91 -20.65 3.60
CA ILE A 112 -8.01 -21.63 3.54
C ILE A 112 -9.13 -21.37 4.53
N LEU A 113 -9.09 -20.27 5.30
CA LEU A 113 -10.18 -19.91 6.22
C LEU A 113 -11.54 -19.97 5.53
N ASN A 114 -11.67 -19.45 4.31
CA ASN A 114 -12.95 -19.45 3.57
C ASN A 114 -13.29 -20.78 2.88
N ARG A 115 -12.43 -21.80 2.96
CA ARG A 115 -12.60 -23.10 2.28
C ARG A 115 -12.72 -24.27 3.23
N LYS A 116 -12.22 -24.14 4.47
CA LYS A 116 -12.28 -25.16 5.50
C LYS A 116 -12.95 -24.58 6.74
N LYS A 117 -13.93 -25.31 7.28
CA LYS A 117 -14.50 -24.99 8.59
C LYS A 117 -13.53 -25.41 9.68
N PHE A 118 -13.11 -24.43 10.47
CA PHE A 118 -12.30 -24.65 11.68
C PHE A 118 -13.19 -24.64 12.93
N THR A 119 -12.80 -25.47 13.89
CA THR A 119 -13.40 -25.55 15.23
C THR A 119 -12.88 -24.43 16.15
N CYS A 120 -13.57 -24.19 17.26
CA CYS A 120 -13.09 -23.24 18.28
C CYS A 120 -11.70 -23.61 18.82
N GLU A 121 -11.44 -24.90 19.03
CA GLU A 121 -10.14 -25.37 19.52
C GLU A 121 -9.01 -25.10 18.53
N GLU A 122 -9.23 -25.35 17.24
CA GLU A 122 -8.24 -25.04 16.18
C GLU A 122 -7.97 -23.54 16.09
N ILE A 123 -9.02 -22.70 16.08
CA ILE A 123 -8.85 -21.24 16.08
C ILE A 123 -8.11 -20.77 17.34
N GLY A 124 -8.44 -21.32 18.50
CA GLY A 124 -7.73 -21.03 19.75
C GLY A 124 -6.25 -21.42 19.69
N GLY A 125 -5.93 -22.54 19.04
CA GLY A 125 -4.55 -22.95 18.75
C GLY A 125 -3.81 -21.92 17.89
N PHE A 126 -4.42 -21.48 16.79
CA PHE A 126 -3.81 -20.47 15.91
C PHE A 126 -3.60 -19.12 16.61
N LEU A 127 -4.56 -18.71 17.45
CA LEU A 127 -4.46 -17.49 18.23
C LEU A 127 -3.36 -17.54 19.29
N ASN A 128 -3.06 -18.72 19.84
CA ASN A 128 -1.93 -18.89 20.76
C ASN A 128 -0.60 -18.75 20.04
N ASP A 129 -0.52 -19.21 18.79
CA ASP A 129 0.69 -19.06 17.98
C ASP A 129 0.84 -17.63 17.41
N ALA A 130 -0.27 -16.96 17.07
CA ALA A 130 -0.30 -15.57 16.67
C ALA A 130 -1.65 -14.91 16.99
N ASN A 131 -1.60 -13.89 17.85
CA ASN A 131 -2.74 -13.07 18.20
C ASN A 131 -3.13 -12.09 17.06
N ASP A 132 -3.66 -12.64 15.96
CA ASP A 132 -3.99 -11.92 14.75
C ASP A 132 -5.51 -11.71 14.61
N PHE A 133 -5.92 -10.46 14.38
CA PHE A 133 -7.33 -10.07 14.21
C PHE A 133 -8.06 -10.85 13.10
N THR A 134 -7.34 -11.38 12.10
CA THR A 134 -7.91 -12.18 11.01
C THR A 134 -8.66 -13.41 11.53
N PHE A 135 -8.14 -14.07 12.56
CA PHE A 135 -8.79 -15.26 13.15
C PHE A 135 -10.04 -14.89 13.96
N TYR A 136 -10.00 -13.76 14.67
CA TYR A 136 -11.18 -13.21 15.35
C TYR A 136 -12.29 -12.83 14.37
N LYS A 137 -11.91 -12.17 13.27
CA LYS A 137 -12.83 -11.85 12.18
C LYS A 137 -13.49 -13.10 11.62
N TYR A 138 -12.69 -14.12 11.31
CA TYR A 138 -13.22 -15.41 10.83
C TYR A 138 -14.18 -16.05 11.84
N ALA A 139 -13.86 -16.00 13.14
CA ALA A 139 -14.73 -16.52 14.19
C ALA A 139 -16.07 -15.77 14.27
N LEU A 140 -16.06 -14.44 14.14
CA LEU A 140 -17.28 -13.62 14.07
C LEU A 140 -18.13 -14.00 12.83
N GLU A 141 -17.51 -14.09 11.65
CA GLU A 141 -18.20 -14.42 10.39
C GLU A 141 -18.81 -15.82 10.39
N ASN A 142 -18.24 -16.76 11.17
CA ASN A 142 -18.66 -18.16 11.23
C ASN A 142 -19.37 -18.52 12.55
N ASN A 143 -19.74 -17.54 13.38
CA ASN A 143 -20.39 -17.74 14.68
C ASN A 143 -19.64 -18.71 15.62
N ILE A 144 -18.31 -18.68 15.61
CA ILE A 144 -17.46 -19.51 16.48
C ILE A 144 -17.26 -18.79 17.80
N ASP A 145 -17.68 -19.41 18.91
CA ASP A 145 -17.52 -18.80 20.23
C ASP A 145 -16.12 -19.03 20.83
N LEU A 146 -15.30 -17.97 20.83
CA LEU A 146 -13.97 -17.95 21.44
C LEU A 146 -13.96 -17.67 22.97
N SER A 147 -15.11 -17.56 23.63
CA SER A 147 -15.20 -17.33 25.09
C SER A 147 -14.52 -18.45 25.91
N ASN A 148 -14.55 -19.67 25.37
CA ASN A 148 -14.04 -20.90 26.01
C ASN A 148 -12.53 -21.11 25.84
N ILE A 149 -11.82 -20.21 25.14
CA ILE A 149 -10.35 -20.30 25.03
C ILE A 149 -9.73 -20.16 26.43
N LYS A 150 -8.85 -21.11 26.78
CA LYS A 150 -8.21 -21.17 28.12
C LYS A 150 -7.02 -20.21 28.27
N SER A 151 -6.45 -19.73 27.16
CA SER A 151 -5.26 -18.88 27.17
C SER A 151 -5.54 -17.51 27.79
N ILE A 152 -4.83 -17.20 28.86
CA ILE A 152 -4.91 -15.92 29.58
C ILE A 152 -4.36 -14.79 28.69
N GLU A 153 -3.24 -15.02 28.02
CA GLU A 153 -2.60 -14.04 27.13
C GLU A 153 -3.53 -13.60 26.01
N ILE A 154 -4.31 -14.53 25.43
CA ILE A 154 -5.35 -14.20 24.45
C ILE A 154 -6.42 -13.33 25.10
N LYS A 155 -6.93 -13.73 26.28
CA LYS A 155 -8.05 -13.07 26.95
C LYS A 155 -7.74 -11.64 27.41
N GLU A 156 -6.49 -11.39 27.78
CA GLU A 156 -6.01 -10.05 28.16
C GLU A 156 -5.66 -9.20 26.94
N SER A 157 -5.66 -9.79 25.76
CA SER A 157 -5.22 -9.09 24.59
C SER A 157 -6.23 -8.09 24.04
N TYR A 158 -5.65 -7.07 23.41
CA TYR A 158 -6.38 -6.01 22.75
C TYR A 158 -7.36 -6.52 21.67
N ASN A 159 -6.93 -7.45 20.82
CA ASN A 159 -7.75 -8.02 19.75
C ASN A 159 -8.93 -8.84 20.29
N TYR A 160 -8.73 -9.55 21.40
CA TYR A 160 -9.80 -10.30 22.06
C TYR A 160 -10.87 -9.39 22.65
N ASN A 161 -10.46 -8.27 23.26
CA ASN A 161 -11.40 -7.27 23.76
C ASN A 161 -12.24 -6.67 22.63
N ILE A 162 -11.65 -6.37 21.47
CA ILE A 162 -12.40 -5.93 20.28
C ILE A 162 -13.36 -7.03 19.82
N TYR A 163 -12.91 -8.29 19.77
CA TYR A 163 -13.75 -9.42 19.38
C TYR A 163 -14.99 -9.55 20.27
N LEU A 164 -14.82 -9.54 21.59
CA LEU A 164 -15.92 -9.60 22.55
C LEU A 164 -16.89 -8.44 22.33
N PHE A 165 -16.33 -7.25 22.15
CA PHE A 165 -17.10 -6.05 21.91
C PHE A 165 -17.93 -6.13 20.61
N LEU A 166 -17.36 -6.62 19.51
CA LEU A 166 -18.08 -6.81 18.25
C LEU A 166 -19.11 -7.95 18.31
N LYS A 167 -18.86 -8.97 19.13
CA LYS A 167 -19.81 -10.07 19.37
C LYS A 167 -21.03 -9.62 20.19
N THR A 168 -20.89 -8.55 20.97
CA THR A 168 -21.95 -8.09 21.86
C THR A 168 -23.11 -7.49 21.05
N GLU A 169 -24.34 -7.97 21.27
CA GLU A 169 -25.52 -7.47 20.55
C GLU A 169 -26.08 -6.18 21.16
N THR A 170 -25.83 -5.96 22.45
CA THR A 170 -26.31 -4.82 23.24
C THR A 170 -25.16 -3.92 23.68
N PHE A 171 -25.22 -2.64 23.30
CA PHE A 171 -24.22 -1.66 23.68
C PHE A 171 -24.78 -0.79 24.80
N THR A 172 -23.95 -0.49 25.80
CA THR A 172 -24.19 0.58 26.76
C THR A 172 -23.24 1.75 26.43
N PRO A 173 -23.59 2.99 26.82
CA PRO A 173 -22.69 4.13 26.64
C PRO A 173 -21.30 3.91 27.27
N GLU A 174 -21.23 3.25 28.43
CA GLU A 174 -19.99 2.94 29.13
C GLU A 174 -19.13 1.91 28.38
N LEU A 175 -19.74 0.81 27.90
CA LEU A 175 -19.06 -0.20 27.10
C LEU A 175 -18.51 0.43 25.81
N LEU A 176 -19.32 1.28 25.17
CA LEU A 176 -18.92 1.97 23.95
C LEU A 176 -17.78 2.96 24.21
N LEU A 177 -17.82 3.71 25.31
CA LEU A 177 -16.76 4.63 25.72
C LEU A 177 -15.44 3.90 26.00
N ASN A 178 -15.49 2.77 26.71
CA ASN A 178 -14.30 1.95 26.98
C ASN A 178 -13.72 1.36 25.70
N SER A 179 -14.58 0.95 24.77
CA SER A 179 -14.16 0.49 23.45
C SER A 179 -13.60 1.61 22.58
N ILE A 180 -14.14 2.82 22.65
CA ILE A 180 -13.53 3.98 21.98
C ILE A 180 -12.11 4.20 22.52
N LYS A 181 -11.91 4.20 23.85
CA LYS A 181 -10.58 4.26 24.49
C LYS A 181 -9.64 3.18 23.96
N LEU A 182 -10.14 1.96 23.78
CA LEU A 182 -9.38 0.90 23.13
C LEU A 182 -9.07 1.26 21.68
N LEU A 183 -10.04 1.69 20.86
CA LEU A 183 -9.82 2.07 19.46
C LEU A 183 -8.82 3.22 19.28
N HIS A 184 -8.67 4.12 20.25
CA HIS A 184 -7.62 5.16 20.23
C HIS A 184 -6.19 4.58 20.16
N SER A 185 -5.96 3.34 20.63
CA SER A 185 -4.65 2.70 20.53
C SER A 185 -4.38 2.06 19.16
N LEU A 186 -5.36 2.04 18.25
CA LEU A 186 -5.16 1.54 16.89
C LEU A 186 -4.30 2.50 16.07
N THR A 187 -3.24 1.96 15.51
CA THR A 187 -2.37 2.66 14.55
C THR A 187 -2.74 2.34 13.09
N SER A 188 -3.65 1.38 12.87
CA SER A 188 -4.08 0.93 11.54
C SER A 188 -5.45 1.48 11.17
N PHE A 189 -5.46 2.36 10.17
CA PHE A 189 -6.67 2.95 9.60
C PHE A 189 -7.63 1.90 9.03
N ASN A 190 -7.12 0.85 8.38
CA ASN A 190 -7.94 -0.23 7.80
C ASN A 190 -8.64 -1.07 8.88
N ALA A 191 -7.94 -1.36 9.98
CA ALA A 191 -8.53 -2.09 11.10
C ALA A 191 -9.65 -1.26 11.75
N LEU A 192 -9.39 0.03 11.98
CA LEU A 192 -10.39 0.94 12.53
C LEU A 192 -11.62 1.06 11.60
N LYS A 193 -11.41 1.23 10.29
CA LYS A 193 -12.48 1.27 9.29
C LYS A 193 -13.36 0.02 9.39
N TYR A 194 -12.76 -1.18 9.44
CA TYR A 194 -13.50 -2.42 9.58
C TYR A 194 -14.31 -2.47 10.88
N ILE A 195 -13.67 -2.20 12.02
CA ILE A 195 -14.32 -2.29 13.34
C ILE A 195 -15.49 -1.32 13.44
N LEU A 196 -15.31 -0.07 12.99
CA LEU A 196 -16.40 0.90 12.93
C LEU A 196 -17.49 0.36 11.99
N THR A 197 -17.18 -0.07 10.77
CA THR A 197 -18.18 -0.61 9.84
C THR A 197 -19.03 -1.73 10.47
N GLU A 198 -18.41 -2.68 11.17
CA GLU A 198 -19.13 -3.77 11.85
C GLU A 198 -19.99 -3.27 13.02
N LEU A 199 -19.48 -2.35 13.84
CA LEU A 199 -20.28 -1.71 14.89
C LEU A 199 -21.55 -1.07 14.33
N PHE A 200 -21.46 -0.48 13.14
CA PHE A 200 -22.57 0.25 12.54
C PHE A 200 -23.66 -0.62 11.91
N LYS A 201 -23.37 -1.89 11.63
CA LYS A 201 -24.43 -2.85 11.34
C LYS A 201 -25.36 -3.02 12.55
N ASN A 202 -24.83 -2.92 13.77
CA ASN A 202 -25.61 -3.06 15.00
C ASN A 202 -26.46 -1.79 15.28
N LYS A 203 -27.79 -1.98 15.45
CA LYS A 203 -28.74 -0.89 15.74
C LYS A 203 -28.56 -0.29 17.14
N SER A 204 -28.21 -1.11 18.12
CA SER A 204 -27.98 -0.68 19.52
C SER A 204 -26.73 0.18 19.64
N ALA A 205 -25.62 -0.23 18.99
CA ALA A 205 -24.41 0.58 18.88
C ALA A 205 -24.70 1.95 18.25
N ARG A 206 -25.43 1.97 17.12
CA ARG A 206 -25.86 3.21 16.44
C ARG A 206 -26.62 4.16 17.35
N LYS A 207 -27.57 3.62 18.13
CA LYS A 207 -28.34 4.42 19.08
C LYS A 207 -27.44 4.99 20.17
N CYS A 208 -26.57 4.17 20.76
CA CYS A 208 -25.62 4.62 21.78
C CYS A 208 -24.66 5.69 21.26
N PHE A 209 -24.16 5.58 20.04
CA PHE A 209 -23.34 6.61 19.42
C PHE A 209 -24.08 7.95 19.29
N LYS A 210 -25.35 7.95 18.86
CA LYS A 210 -26.19 9.16 18.80
C LYS A 210 -26.51 9.74 20.17
N ASP A 211 -26.64 8.88 21.19
CA ASP A 211 -26.89 9.33 22.56
C ASP A 211 -25.60 9.91 23.19
N LEU A 212 -24.43 9.36 22.87
CA LEU A 212 -23.12 9.92 23.24
C LEU A 212 -22.87 11.28 22.58
N GLU A 213 -23.29 11.48 21.33
CA GLU A 213 -23.17 12.76 20.61
C GLU A 213 -23.71 13.95 21.43
N LYS A 214 -24.70 13.73 22.30
CA LYS A 214 -25.33 14.77 23.12
C LYS A 214 -24.59 15.09 24.41
N HIS A 215 -23.62 14.26 24.81
CA HIS A 215 -23.04 14.28 26.15
C HIS A 215 -21.52 14.07 26.16
N THR A 216 -20.81 14.44 25.09
CA THR A 216 -19.41 14.04 24.90
C THR A 216 -18.37 15.16 24.91
N ASP A 217 -17.21 14.81 25.46
CA ASP A 217 -15.95 15.54 25.41
C ASP A 217 -15.35 15.55 23.99
N SER A 218 -14.42 16.47 23.72
CA SER A 218 -13.81 16.72 22.40
C SER A 218 -13.27 15.47 21.67
N ASN A 219 -12.68 14.52 22.40
CA ASN A 219 -12.08 13.31 21.83
C ASN A 219 -13.12 12.31 21.30
N ASN A 220 -14.31 12.25 21.89
CA ASN A 220 -15.38 11.36 21.44
C ASN A 220 -16.09 11.92 20.20
N VAL A 221 -16.15 13.25 20.08
CA VAL A 221 -16.65 13.95 18.89
C VAL A 221 -15.78 13.64 17.67
N ILE A 222 -14.45 13.62 17.82
CA ILE A 222 -13.52 13.18 16.75
C ILE A 222 -13.87 11.79 16.23
N PHE A 223 -14.17 10.85 17.13
CA PHE A 223 -14.54 9.49 16.78
C PHE A 223 -15.89 9.40 16.05
N MET A 224 -16.86 10.23 16.44
CA MET A 224 -18.14 10.36 15.74
C MET A 224 -17.96 10.85 14.29
N TYR A 225 -17.01 11.75 14.07
CA TYR A 225 -16.72 12.25 12.73
C TYR A 225 -15.91 11.27 11.89
N LEU A 226 -14.96 10.56 12.47
CA LEU A 226 -14.33 9.39 11.84
C LEU A 226 -15.38 8.35 11.45
N PHE A 227 -16.34 8.09 12.34
CA PHE A 227 -17.46 7.23 12.06
C PHE A 227 -18.28 7.70 10.84
N ASN A 228 -18.76 8.95 10.86
CA ASN A 228 -19.55 9.50 9.77
C ASN A 228 -18.76 9.47 8.46
N PHE A 229 -17.47 9.80 8.50
CA PHE A 229 -16.57 9.68 7.37
C PHE A 229 -16.59 8.28 6.74
N PHE A 230 -16.46 7.24 7.57
CA PHE A 230 -16.31 5.87 7.07
C PHE A 230 -17.61 5.28 6.51
N ASN A 231 -18.77 5.76 6.95
CA ASN A 231 -20.06 5.14 6.64
C ASN A 231 -21.02 5.99 5.83
N TYR A 232 -20.95 7.31 5.94
CA TYR A 232 -21.93 8.24 5.37
C TYR A 232 -21.16 9.32 4.62
N ASN A 233 -20.89 9.05 3.34
CA ASN A 233 -20.23 9.99 2.43
C ASN A 233 -21.06 11.28 2.26
N GLU A 234 -21.07 12.18 3.24
CA GLU A 234 -21.49 13.59 3.18
C GLU A 234 -21.41 14.22 4.60
N LEU A 235 -20.20 14.50 5.05
CA LEU A 235 -20.02 15.39 6.19
C LEU A 235 -20.39 16.82 5.79
N SER A 236 -21.16 17.55 6.58
CA SER A 236 -21.41 18.96 6.28
C SER A 236 -20.11 19.78 6.44
N ALA A 237 -20.03 20.95 5.84
CA ALA A 237 -18.89 21.85 6.06
C ALA A 237 -18.78 22.27 7.54
N ILE A 238 -19.92 22.46 8.21
CA ILE A 238 -19.96 22.85 9.62
C ILE A 238 -19.41 21.72 10.49
N ASP A 239 -19.80 20.48 10.18
CA ASP A 239 -19.32 19.29 10.85
C ASP A 239 -17.81 19.18 10.81
N ILE A 240 -17.24 19.26 9.61
CA ILE A 240 -15.80 19.24 9.40
C ILE A 240 -15.16 20.38 10.18
N LYS A 241 -15.64 21.62 10.05
CA LYS A 241 -15.06 22.77 10.76
C LYS A 241 -15.04 22.55 12.29
N ASN A 242 -16.12 22.02 12.84
CA ASN A 242 -16.23 21.69 14.26
C ASN A 242 -15.26 20.56 14.65
N THR A 243 -15.13 19.50 13.85
CA THR A 243 -14.16 18.42 14.09
C THR A 243 -12.72 18.92 14.02
N LEU A 244 -12.41 19.75 13.02
CA LEU A 244 -11.07 20.26 12.77
C LEU A 244 -10.58 21.14 13.93
N GLY A 245 -11.48 21.84 14.62
CA GLY A 245 -11.14 22.59 15.84
C GLY A 245 -10.88 21.71 17.07
N LEU A 246 -11.28 20.43 17.04
CA LEU A 246 -11.13 19.50 18.17
C LEU A 246 -9.90 18.59 18.03
N PHE A 247 -9.44 18.34 16.81
CA PHE A 247 -8.21 17.58 16.59
C PHE A 247 -7.02 18.32 17.19
N ASP A 248 -6.43 17.77 18.25
CA ASP A 248 -5.10 18.19 18.68
C ASP A 248 -4.05 17.69 17.66
N ILE A 249 -3.86 18.51 16.62
CA ILE A 249 -2.86 18.30 15.56
C ILE A 249 -1.43 18.30 16.14
N THR A 250 -1.24 18.83 17.35
CA THR A 250 0.07 18.90 17.98
C THR A 250 0.46 17.63 18.74
N GLY A 251 -0.52 16.88 19.27
CA GLY A 251 -0.27 15.71 20.13
C GLY A 251 -0.39 14.34 19.44
N ASN A 252 -1.29 14.15 18.48
CA ASN A 252 -1.61 12.82 17.94
C ASN A 252 -1.47 12.72 16.41
N ILE A 253 -0.54 11.88 15.95
CA ILE A 253 -0.24 11.64 14.52
C ILE A 253 -1.46 11.09 13.76
N PHE A 254 -2.21 10.19 14.38
CA PHE A 254 -3.39 9.58 13.75
C PHE A 254 -4.47 10.63 13.46
N TYR A 255 -4.64 11.59 14.36
CA TYR A 255 -5.55 12.72 14.18
C TYR A 255 -5.12 13.66 13.08
N LEU A 256 -3.82 13.97 12.99
CA LEU A 256 -3.30 14.74 11.88
C LEU A 256 -3.49 14.01 10.53
N GLU A 257 -3.27 12.70 10.48
CA GLU A 257 -3.50 11.88 9.28
C GLU A 257 -4.98 11.92 8.85
N ALA A 258 -5.89 11.71 9.81
CA ALA A 258 -7.32 11.83 9.58
C ALA A 258 -7.71 13.26 9.13
N TYR A 259 -7.19 14.29 9.78
CA TYR A 259 -7.42 15.70 9.46
C TYR A 259 -7.06 16.02 8.01
N CYS A 260 -5.85 15.64 7.58
CA CYS A 260 -5.41 15.85 6.20
C CYS A 260 -6.36 15.17 5.22
N PHE A 261 -6.79 13.97 5.56
CA PHE A 261 -7.69 13.17 4.73
C PHE A 261 -9.11 13.73 4.64
N PHE A 262 -9.67 14.31 5.70
CA PHE A 262 -10.96 15.00 5.66
C PHE A 262 -10.98 16.15 4.65
N ILE A 263 -9.91 16.95 4.64
CA ILE A 263 -9.76 18.05 3.68
C ILE A 263 -9.69 17.50 2.25
N LEU A 264 -8.89 16.44 2.04
CA LEU A 264 -8.72 15.79 0.74
C LEU A 264 -9.93 15.03 0.21
N TYR A 265 -10.83 14.62 1.08
CA TYR A 265 -12.06 13.98 0.67
C TYR A 265 -13.06 15.00 0.11
N LYS A 266 -13.09 16.22 0.68
CA LYS A 266 -14.01 17.28 0.23
C LYS A 266 -13.67 17.87 -1.13
N THR A 267 -12.39 17.97 -1.48
CA THR A 267 -11.98 18.29 -2.86
C THR A 267 -12.60 17.34 -3.89
N LYS A 268 -12.67 16.03 -3.61
CA LYS A 268 -13.24 15.03 -4.54
C LYS A 268 -14.75 15.20 -4.73
N GLN A 269 -15.48 15.45 -3.64
CA GLN A 269 -16.93 15.64 -3.70
C GLN A 269 -17.34 16.91 -4.43
N THR A 270 -16.48 17.94 -4.43
CA THR A 270 -16.88 19.25 -4.94
C THR A 270 -16.90 19.34 -6.46
N ASN A 271 -16.05 18.62 -7.22
CA ASN A 271 -16.05 18.45 -8.70
C ASN A 271 -16.41 19.67 -9.60
N ILE A 272 -16.49 20.85 -9.01
CA ILE A 272 -17.03 22.11 -9.50
C ILE A 272 -16.09 23.14 -8.88
N LEU A 273 -15.32 23.81 -9.76
CA LEU A 273 -14.31 24.85 -9.50
C LEU A 273 -12.91 24.35 -9.10
N CYS A 274 -11.98 24.40 -10.07
CA CYS A 274 -10.54 24.12 -9.91
C CYS A 274 -9.88 24.93 -8.79
N ILE A 275 -10.34 26.17 -8.55
CA ILE A 275 -9.75 27.10 -7.58
C ILE A 275 -9.78 26.54 -6.14
N ASP A 276 -10.88 25.89 -5.73
CA ASP A 276 -11.01 25.36 -4.36
C ASP A 276 -10.11 24.15 -4.11
N THR A 277 -9.73 23.43 -5.16
CA THR A 277 -8.80 22.31 -5.07
C THR A 277 -7.38 22.81 -4.77
N HIS A 278 -6.94 23.87 -5.44
CA HIS A 278 -5.61 24.45 -5.21
C HIS A 278 -5.45 24.98 -3.78
N LYS A 279 -6.46 25.70 -3.28
CA LYS A 279 -6.50 26.20 -1.90
C LYS A 279 -6.35 25.05 -0.90
N GLN A 280 -7.13 23.98 -1.08
CA GLN A 280 -7.09 22.82 -0.20
C GLN A 280 -5.72 22.14 -0.21
N ILE A 281 -5.07 22.02 -1.38
CA ILE A 281 -3.72 21.43 -1.49
C ILE A 281 -2.67 22.31 -0.82
N VAL A 282 -2.70 23.64 -1.00
CA VAL A 282 -1.78 24.58 -0.32
C VAL A 282 -1.90 24.46 1.21
N LEU A 283 -3.13 24.33 1.70
CA LEU A 283 -3.41 24.19 3.13
C LEU A 283 -2.86 22.88 3.70
N ILE A 284 -3.07 21.77 3.00
CA ILE A 284 -2.50 20.47 3.38
C ILE A 284 -0.98 20.51 3.29
N MET A 285 -0.42 21.18 2.29
CA MET A 285 1.03 21.34 2.17
C MET A 285 1.61 22.08 3.36
N ASN A 286 0.97 23.15 3.85
CA ASN A 286 1.41 23.85 5.07
C ASN A 286 1.40 22.93 6.30
N LEU A 287 0.29 22.22 6.52
CA LEU A 287 0.15 21.32 7.66
C LEU A 287 1.17 20.18 7.60
N THR A 288 1.28 19.53 6.45
CA THR A 288 2.20 18.41 6.26
C THR A 288 3.65 18.87 6.32
N LYS A 289 4.00 20.07 5.83
CA LYS A 289 5.34 20.66 6.02
C LYS A 289 5.69 20.83 7.50
N LYS A 290 4.75 21.33 8.30
CA LYS A 290 4.95 21.54 9.75
C LYS A 290 5.16 20.25 10.52
N TYR A 291 4.55 19.15 10.07
CA TYR A 291 4.49 17.90 10.84
C TYR A 291 5.12 16.68 10.16
N LYS A 292 5.77 16.83 9.00
CA LYS A 292 6.39 15.72 8.25
C LYS A 292 7.35 14.88 9.09
N GLU A 293 8.09 15.51 10.01
CA GLU A 293 9.03 14.81 10.90
C GLU A 293 8.32 13.88 11.92
N LYS A 294 7.02 14.07 12.16
CA LYS A 294 6.25 13.24 13.09
C LYS A 294 5.78 11.93 12.46
N SER A 295 5.58 11.87 11.14
CA SER A 295 5.10 10.67 10.46
C SER A 295 5.60 10.58 9.04
N ARG A 296 6.18 9.42 8.70
CA ARG A 296 6.59 9.10 7.33
C ARG A 296 5.44 9.20 6.33
N ARG A 297 4.20 8.89 6.74
CA ARG A 297 3.01 9.04 5.87
C ARG A 297 2.71 10.51 5.58
N ILE A 298 2.77 11.36 6.60
CA ILE A 298 2.62 12.81 6.47
C ILE A 298 3.74 13.39 5.60
N HIS A 299 4.97 12.91 5.75
CA HIS A 299 6.08 13.31 4.89
C HIS A 299 5.87 12.91 3.43
N ILE A 300 5.40 11.69 3.17
CA ILE A 300 5.03 11.26 1.81
C ILE A 300 3.91 12.16 1.26
N LEU A 301 2.88 12.46 2.06
CA LEU A 301 1.80 13.34 1.65
C LEU A 301 2.31 14.75 1.29
N TYR A 302 3.23 15.29 2.08
CA TYR A 302 3.90 16.56 1.78
C TYR A 302 4.58 16.51 0.41
N VAL A 303 5.37 15.48 0.14
CA VAL A 303 6.03 15.29 -1.17
C VAL A 303 5.02 15.22 -2.33
N PHE A 304 3.87 14.59 -2.12
CA PHE A 304 2.80 14.57 -3.13
C PHE A 304 2.13 15.93 -3.34
N THR A 305 1.98 16.75 -2.29
CA THR A 305 1.48 18.12 -2.44
C THR A 305 2.48 19.02 -3.17
N LEU A 306 3.79 18.85 -2.94
CA LEU A 306 4.84 19.54 -3.71
C LEU A 306 4.80 19.16 -5.19
N ARG A 307 4.53 17.89 -5.50
CA ARG A 307 4.37 17.41 -6.88
C ARG A 307 3.29 18.19 -7.61
N TYR A 308 2.17 18.46 -6.95
CA TYR A 308 1.04 19.17 -7.55
C TYR A 308 1.44 20.47 -8.23
N PHE A 309 2.29 21.26 -7.57
CA PHE A 309 2.80 22.57 -8.02
C PHE A 309 4.14 22.49 -8.77
N CYS A 310 4.53 21.29 -9.21
CA CYS A 310 5.78 21.06 -9.95
C CYS A 310 7.05 21.56 -9.23
N MET A 311 7.07 21.55 -7.88
CA MET A 311 8.20 22.01 -7.05
C MET A 311 9.37 21.02 -7.04
N TYR A 312 10.02 20.87 -8.20
CA TYR A 312 10.97 19.80 -8.48
C TYR A 312 12.15 19.74 -7.49
N HIS A 313 12.73 20.90 -7.16
CA HIS A 313 13.90 20.99 -6.28
C HIS A 313 13.57 20.63 -4.82
N GLU A 314 12.41 21.07 -4.33
CA GLU A 314 11.96 20.69 -2.98
C GLU A 314 11.66 19.19 -2.91
N ILE A 315 11.07 18.61 -3.96
CA ILE A 315 10.85 17.15 -4.00
C ILE A 315 12.16 16.39 -3.92
N ASP A 316 13.22 16.82 -4.63
CA ASP A 316 14.55 16.20 -4.51
C ASP A 316 15.06 16.21 -3.07
N LYS A 317 15.01 17.38 -2.43
CA LYS A 317 15.44 17.56 -1.04
C LYS A 317 14.65 16.66 -0.08
N GLU A 318 13.34 16.59 -0.23
CA GLU A 318 12.47 15.80 0.64
C GLU A 318 12.64 14.29 0.41
N LEU A 319 12.81 13.84 -0.84
CA LEU A 319 13.09 12.42 -1.14
C LEU A 319 14.44 11.97 -0.57
N LYS A 320 15.45 12.86 -0.56
CA LYS A 320 16.73 12.63 0.12
C LYS A 320 16.56 12.51 1.64
N GLN A 321 15.76 13.38 2.25
CA GLN A 321 15.45 13.30 3.69
C GLN A 321 14.73 11.99 4.05
N LEU A 322 13.77 11.57 3.23
CA LEU A 322 13.09 10.28 3.36
C LEU A 322 14.00 9.05 3.18
N SER A 323 15.27 9.26 2.79
CA SER A 323 16.26 8.23 2.55
C SER A 323 15.75 7.15 1.59
N ILE A 324 15.06 7.57 0.51
CA ILE A 324 14.50 6.68 -0.50
C ILE A 324 15.63 5.92 -1.21
N LYS A 325 15.56 4.58 -1.17
CA LYS A 325 16.58 3.68 -1.73
C LYS A 325 15.96 2.47 -2.44
N ASN A 326 16.73 1.87 -3.36
CA ASN A 326 16.41 0.60 -4.03
C ASN A 326 15.01 0.61 -4.67
N ILE A 327 14.18 -0.40 -4.38
CA ILE A 327 12.82 -0.54 -4.93
C ILE A 327 11.93 0.70 -4.69
N GLN A 328 12.20 1.47 -3.63
CA GLN A 328 11.45 2.68 -3.32
C GLN A 328 11.69 3.77 -4.36
N ILE A 329 12.83 3.78 -5.05
CA ILE A 329 13.14 4.73 -6.11
C ILE A 329 12.14 4.57 -7.26
N TYR A 330 11.85 3.34 -7.69
CA TYR A 330 10.87 3.10 -8.76
C TYR A 330 9.46 3.51 -8.33
N ASN A 331 9.07 3.16 -7.11
CA ASN A 331 7.74 3.51 -6.60
C ASN A 331 7.56 5.03 -6.50
N THR A 332 8.58 5.73 -5.98
CA THR A 332 8.53 7.20 -5.83
C THR A 332 8.81 7.96 -7.13
N ALA A 333 9.34 7.32 -8.17
CA ALA A 333 9.55 7.97 -9.45
C ALA A 333 8.26 8.38 -10.17
N TYR A 334 7.14 7.74 -9.79
CA TYR A 334 5.80 8.22 -10.07
C TYR A 334 5.60 9.70 -9.72
N ILE A 335 6.25 10.18 -8.65
CA ILE A 335 6.10 11.53 -8.10
C ILE A 335 6.80 12.57 -8.99
N TRP A 336 8.07 12.36 -9.30
CA TRP A 336 8.92 13.39 -9.91
C TRP A 336 9.04 13.30 -11.43
N GLN A 337 8.78 12.14 -12.05
CA GLN A 337 8.94 11.99 -13.51
C GLN A 337 7.92 12.84 -14.30
N ASP A 338 6.67 12.92 -13.84
CA ASP A 338 5.67 13.75 -14.52
C ASP A 338 6.04 15.22 -14.48
N ILE A 339 6.59 15.66 -13.36
CA ILE A 339 7.03 17.05 -13.19
C ILE A 339 8.07 17.38 -14.25
N GLN A 340 9.05 16.50 -14.49
CA GLN A 340 10.04 16.72 -15.55
C GLN A 340 9.39 16.80 -16.92
N PHE A 341 8.46 15.91 -17.22
CA PHE A 341 7.78 15.91 -18.50
C PHE A 341 6.97 17.20 -18.70
N VAL A 342 6.22 17.62 -17.68
CA VAL A 342 5.44 18.86 -17.68
C VAL A 342 6.36 20.07 -17.82
N LEU A 343 7.38 20.19 -16.98
CA LEU A 343 8.34 21.30 -17.03
C LEU A 343 9.04 21.40 -18.37
N LYS A 344 9.44 20.27 -18.96
CA LYS A 344 10.04 20.22 -20.29
C LYS A 344 9.09 20.74 -21.38
N ASN A 345 7.80 20.46 -21.29
CA ASN A 345 6.80 20.99 -22.24
C ASN A 345 6.64 22.51 -22.14
N TYR A 346 7.03 23.11 -21.01
CA TYR A 346 7.09 24.55 -20.80
C TYR A 346 8.51 25.13 -20.96
N GLY A 347 9.45 24.38 -21.57
CA GLY A 347 10.81 24.85 -21.84
C GLY A 347 11.73 24.87 -20.61
N ILE A 348 11.30 24.31 -19.48
CA ILE A 348 12.09 24.21 -18.25
C ILE A 348 12.73 22.82 -18.19
N ASP A 349 13.96 22.71 -18.66
CA ASP A 349 14.68 21.42 -18.62
C ASP A 349 15.26 21.16 -17.22
N LYS A 350 15.08 19.93 -16.72
CA LYS A 350 15.57 19.48 -15.42
C LYS A 350 16.20 18.10 -15.55
N HIS A 351 17.42 17.96 -15.06
CA HIS A 351 18.09 16.66 -15.00
C HIS A 351 17.35 15.67 -14.10
N PRO A 352 17.41 14.36 -14.39
CA PRO A 352 16.82 13.34 -13.56
C PRO A 352 17.41 13.20 -12.16
N LEU A 353 16.54 13.17 -11.14
CA LEU A 353 16.91 12.89 -9.75
C LEU A 353 17.64 11.55 -9.65
N TYR A 354 17.14 10.54 -10.37
CA TYR A 354 17.69 9.21 -10.42
C TYR A 354 17.77 8.70 -11.85
N ASN A 355 18.88 8.04 -12.20
CA ASN A 355 18.99 7.28 -13.43
C ASN A 355 18.28 5.93 -13.27
N LEU A 356 16.96 5.94 -13.45
CA LEU A 356 16.11 4.76 -13.29
C LEU A 356 16.60 3.57 -14.09
N GLN A 357 17.05 3.79 -15.34
CA GLN A 357 17.54 2.72 -16.21
C GLN A 357 18.70 1.96 -15.56
N CYS A 358 19.67 2.68 -15.00
CA CYS A 358 20.80 2.07 -14.30
C CYS A 358 20.36 1.27 -13.07
N TYR A 359 19.41 1.77 -12.28
CA TYR A 359 18.87 1.04 -11.12
C TYR A 359 18.17 -0.25 -11.56
N PHE A 360 17.30 -0.16 -12.57
CA PHE A 360 16.57 -1.32 -13.10
C PHE A 360 17.52 -2.40 -13.63
N GLU A 361 18.53 -2.02 -14.40
CA GLU A 361 19.52 -2.96 -14.94
C GLU A 361 20.29 -3.66 -13.82
N ASN A 362 20.74 -2.91 -12.82
CA ASN A 362 21.45 -3.47 -11.67
C ASN A 362 20.56 -4.45 -10.89
N ASP A 363 19.32 -4.08 -10.57
CA ASP A 363 18.41 -4.94 -9.81
C ASP A 363 18.02 -6.21 -10.59
N ILE A 364 17.85 -6.11 -11.92
CA ILE A 364 17.64 -7.27 -12.78
C ILE A 364 18.85 -8.21 -12.70
N SER A 365 20.08 -7.69 -12.84
CA SER A 365 21.30 -8.50 -12.76
C SER A 365 21.47 -9.16 -11.38
N HIS A 366 21.11 -8.46 -10.30
CA HIS A 366 21.09 -9.03 -8.96
C HIS A 366 20.10 -10.17 -8.83
N LEU A 367 18.86 -9.99 -9.31
CA LEU A 367 17.84 -11.04 -9.29
C LEU A 367 18.26 -12.25 -10.13
N GLU A 368 18.79 -12.04 -11.33
CA GLU A 368 19.33 -13.08 -12.21
C GLU A 368 20.37 -13.95 -11.48
N ARG A 369 21.29 -13.32 -10.74
CA ARG A 369 22.28 -14.02 -9.92
C ARG A 369 21.66 -14.73 -8.72
N SER A 370 20.81 -14.06 -7.95
CA SER A 370 20.17 -14.64 -6.78
C SER A 370 19.34 -15.88 -7.12
N ILE A 371 18.60 -15.87 -8.23
CA ILE A 371 17.84 -17.06 -8.68
C ILE A 371 18.81 -18.23 -8.90
N PHE A 372 19.92 -18.01 -9.62
CA PHE A 372 20.91 -19.07 -9.86
C PHE A 372 21.48 -19.63 -8.55
N ASP A 373 21.90 -18.75 -7.64
CA ASP A 373 22.50 -19.16 -6.37
C ASP A 373 21.50 -19.94 -5.52
N PHE A 374 20.24 -19.50 -5.42
CA PHE A 374 19.18 -20.22 -4.71
C PHE A 374 18.89 -21.60 -5.29
N VAL A 375 18.86 -21.74 -6.62
CA VAL A 375 18.68 -23.05 -7.28
C VAL A 375 19.82 -23.99 -6.94
N ASN A 376 21.07 -23.52 -6.97
CA ASN A 376 22.23 -24.36 -6.63
C ASN A 376 22.18 -24.84 -5.16
N SER A 377 21.66 -23.99 -4.27
CA SER A 377 21.46 -24.27 -2.85
C SER A 377 20.19 -25.06 -2.51
N ASN A 378 19.40 -25.52 -3.50
CA ASN A 378 18.10 -26.19 -3.30
C ASN A 378 17.04 -25.33 -2.56
N MET A 379 17.13 -24.01 -2.65
CA MET A 379 16.16 -23.07 -2.08
C MET A 379 15.16 -22.64 -3.17
N PHE A 380 14.36 -23.59 -3.65
CA PHE A 380 13.42 -23.37 -4.77
C PHE A 380 12.37 -22.31 -4.45
N GLY A 381 11.89 -22.21 -3.21
CA GLY A 381 10.93 -21.19 -2.80
C GLY A 381 11.48 -19.77 -2.97
N CYS A 382 12.73 -19.55 -2.57
CA CYS A 382 13.43 -18.28 -2.76
C CYS A 382 13.73 -18.01 -4.24
N ALA A 383 14.13 -19.04 -5.00
CA ALA A 383 14.39 -18.94 -6.43
C ALA A 383 13.12 -18.53 -7.21
N ILE A 384 11.99 -19.19 -6.94
CA ILE A 384 10.70 -18.90 -7.58
C ILE A 384 10.19 -17.52 -7.19
N SER A 385 10.29 -17.15 -5.91
CA SER A 385 9.93 -15.78 -5.46
C SER A 385 10.76 -14.72 -6.19
N SER A 386 12.06 -14.95 -6.33
CA SER A 386 12.98 -14.07 -7.06
C SER A 386 12.67 -14.04 -8.57
N TYR A 387 12.27 -15.17 -9.15
CA TYR A 387 11.81 -15.27 -10.53
C TYR A 387 10.56 -14.44 -10.79
N PHE A 388 9.55 -14.52 -9.91
CA PHE A 388 8.37 -13.67 -10.03
C PHE A 388 8.70 -12.19 -9.89
N MET A 389 9.63 -11.83 -9.01
CA MET A 389 10.10 -10.45 -8.89
C MET A 389 10.82 -9.99 -10.18
N TYR A 390 11.69 -10.83 -10.74
CA TYR A 390 12.35 -10.59 -12.03
C TYR A 390 11.34 -10.36 -13.16
N LYS A 391 10.31 -11.22 -13.28
CA LYS A 391 9.24 -11.04 -14.27
C LYS A 391 8.47 -9.74 -14.05
N LYS A 392 8.06 -9.44 -12.82
CA LYS A 392 7.35 -8.20 -12.47
C LYS A 392 8.18 -6.96 -12.81
N LEU A 393 9.48 -7.00 -12.55
CA LEU A 393 10.39 -5.89 -12.85
C LEU A 393 10.57 -5.71 -14.37
N LYS A 394 10.74 -6.81 -15.12
CA LYS A 394 10.88 -6.77 -16.58
C LYS A 394 9.61 -6.31 -17.31
N LEU A 395 8.45 -6.68 -16.78
CA LEU A 395 7.13 -6.31 -17.30
C LEU A 395 6.60 -5.01 -16.66
N ASN A 396 7.42 -4.29 -15.91
CA ASN A 396 6.99 -3.11 -15.20
C ASN A 396 6.54 -2.01 -16.19
N HIS A 397 5.26 -1.65 -16.12
CA HIS A 397 4.64 -0.64 -16.99
C HIS A 397 5.34 0.71 -16.91
N PHE A 398 5.76 1.11 -15.71
CA PHE A 398 6.44 2.37 -15.48
C PHE A 398 7.77 2.43 -16.24
N LEU A 399 8.55 1.33 -16.27
CA LEU A 399 9.78 1.27 -17.05
C LEU A 399 9.53 1.39 -18.55
N LYS A 400 8.46 0.74 -19.05
CA LYS A 400 8.06 0.84 -20.46
C LYS A 400 7.74 2.30 -20.83
N GLU A 401 6.92 2.97 -20.04
CA GLU A 401 6.53 4.36 -20.28
C GLU A 401 7.68 5.35 -20.11
N TYR A 402 8.57 5.12 -19.14
CA TYR A 402 9.80 5.87 -18.96
C TYR A 402 10.68 5.82 -20.22
N LYS A 403 10.88 4.63 -20.80
CA LYS A 403 11.62 4.45 -22.05
C LYS A 403 10.94 5.12 -23.24
N GLU A 404 9.61 5.10 -23.27
CA GLU A 404 8.81 5.75 -24.30
C GLU A 404 8.70 7.29 -24.12
N LYS A 405 9.27 7.86 -23.04
CA LYS A 405 9.20 9.29 -22.69
C LYS A 405 7.76 9.82 -22.63
N LYS A 406 6.83 9.01 -22.13
CA LYS A 406 5.42 9.39 -21.98
C LYS A 406 5.12 9.76 -20.53
N LEU A 407 4.08 10.57 -20.34
CA LEU A 407 3.38 10.61 -19.05
C LEU A 407 2.90 9.20 -18.74
N ILE A 408 3.09 8.80 -17.50
CA ILE A 408 2.61 7.50 -17.04
C ILE A 408 1.08 7.54 -17.07
N ASN A 409 0.45 6.64 -17.80
CA ASN A 409 -1.00 6.58 -17.87
C ASN A 409 -1.52 5.69 -16.75
N SER A 410 -1.88 6.30 -15.61
CA SER A 410 -2.27 5.56 -14.40
C SER A 410 -3.73 5.15 -14.37
N LYS A 411 -4.54 5.38 -15.41
CA LYS A 411 -5.99 5.11 -15.36
C LYS A 411 -6.35 3.68 -14.95
N ASN A 412 -5.42 2.73 -15.08
CA ASN A 412 -5.60 1.34 -14.66
C ASN A 412 -4.51 0.82 -13.71
N VAL A 413 -3.65 1.68 -13.16
CA VAL A 413 -2.55 1.26 -12.26
C VAL A 413 -2.84 1.79 -10.86
N LYS A 414 -3.49 0.97 -10.01
CA LYS A 414 -3.51 1.22 -8.56
C LYS A 414 -2.08 1.26 -8.06
N THR A 415 -1.64 2.42 -7.58
CA THR A 415 -0.32 2.55 -6.95
C THR A 415 -0.40 2.09 -5.50
N ASN A 416 0.71 1.64 -4.91
CA ASN A 416 0.76 1.35 -3.48
C ASN A 416 0.47 2.59 -2.61
N PHE A 417 0.54 3.81 -3.19
CA PHE A 417 0.16 5.04 -2.48
C PHE A 417 -1.36 5.20 -2.35
N CYS A 418 -2.15 4.60 -3.26
CA CYS A 418 -3.61 4.60 -3.18
C CYS A 418 -4.09 3.91 -1.90
N GLU A 419 -3.36 2.88 -1.44
CA GLU A 419 -3.66 2.16 -0.20
C GLU A 419 -3.28 2.95 1.07
N LEU A 420 -2.34 3.91 0.97
CA LEU A 420 -1.90 4.70 2.14
C LEU A 420 -3.01 5.60 2.69
N PHE A 421 -3.92 6.05 1.83
CA PHE A 421 -4.96 7.02 2.18
C PHE A 421 -6.38 6.55 1.83
N GLY A 422 -6.53 5.32 1.32
CA GLY A 422 -7.80 4.71 0.94
C GLY A 422 -8.39 5.24 -0.38
N ASP A 423 -9.35 4.49 -0.94
CA ASP A 423 -9.94 4.75 -2.29
C ASP A 423 -10.58 6.16 -2.43
N ASN A 424 -10.92 6.79 -1.30
CA ASN A 424 -11.53 8.12 -1.26
C ASN A 424 -10.54 9.27 -1.51
N ALA A 425 -9.26 9.10 -1.16
CA ALA A 425 -8.18 10.08 -1.40
C ALA A 425 -7.21 9.64 -2.51
N GLU A 426 -7.48 8.51 -3.16
CA GLU A 426 -6.71 7.96 -4.28
C GLU A 426 -6.47 8.99 -5.39
N TRP A 427 -7.43 9.90 -5.64
CA TRP A 427 -7.38 10.89 -6.71
C TRP A 427 -6.15 11.83 -6.67
N ILE A 428 -5.59 12.12 -5.49
CA ILE A 428 -4.35 12.91 -5.34
C ILE A 428 -3.15 12.16 -5.95
N PHE A 429 -3.25 10.84 -5.90
CA PHE A 429 -2.30 9.88 -6.44
C PHE A 429 -2.72 9.42 -7.84
N GLU A 430 -3.76 9.98 -8.47
CA GLU A 430 -4.13 9.67 -9.86
C GLU A 430 -3.43 10.63 -10.84
N LYS A 431 -3.02 10.12 -12.02
CA LYS A 431 -2.54 10.94 -13.15
C LYS A 431 -3.71 11.27 -14.06
N SER A 432 -3.85 12.55 -14.41
CA SER A 432 -4.80 12.96 -15.45
C SER A 432 -4.13 13.01 -16.83
N ASN A 433 -4.96 12.92 -17.87
CA ASN A 433 -4.51 13.14 -19.24
C ASN A 433 -4.44 14.64 -19.51
N PHE A 434 -3.23 15.15 -19.74
CA PHE A 434 -3.01 16.53 -20.14
C PHE A 434 -3.68 16.77 -21.51
N LYS A 435 -4.67 17.67 -21.56
CA LYS A 435 -5.11 18.28 -22.82
C LYS A 435 -4.55 19.69 -22.85
N GLN A 436 -3.73 19.98 -23.85
CA GLN A 436 -3.28 21.34 -24.12
C GLN A 436 -4.51 22.24 -24.28
N GLN A 437 -4.69 23.19 -23.36
CA GLN A 437 -5.56 24.33 -23.61
C GLN A 437 -4.71 25.41 -24.26
N SER A 438 -4.95 25.63 -25.55
CA SER A 438 -4.41 26.75 -26.31
C SER A 438 -5.43 27.89 -26.30
N ASN A 439 -5.04 28.99 -25.67
CA ASN A 439 -5.13 30.37 -26.15
C ASN A 439 -4.85 31.28 -24.96
N ILE A 440 -3.65 31.84 -24.95
CA ILE A 440 -3.09 32.60 -23.84
C ILE A 440 -3.44 34.07 -24.07
N GLU A 441 -4.42 34.58 -23.31
CA GLU A 441 -4.58 36.03 -23.16
C GLU A 441 -3.77 36.51 -21.94
N ASN A 442 -3.07 37.63 -22.14
CA ASN A 442 -2.14 38.23 -21.19
C ASN A 442 -2.91 39.12 -20.22
N LYS A 443 -3.00 38.74 -18.93
CA LYS A 443 -3.15 39.63 -17.75
C LYS A 443 -3.24 38.95 -16.36
N THR A 444 -3.25 37.62 -16.26
CA THR A 444 -3.34 36.88 -14.96
C THR A 444 -2.04 36.13 -14.63
N ILE A 445 -1.70 36.00 -13.33
CA ILE A 445 -0.60 35.13 -12.87
C ILE A 445 -1.04 33.68 -13.10
N LYS A 446 -0.24 32.90 -13.83
CA LYS A 446 -0.53 31.49 -14.12
C LYS A 446 0.49 30.57 -13.47
N ILE A 447 -0.01 29.55 -12.81
CA ILE A 447 0.80 28.54 -12.12
C ILE A 447 0.76 27.25 -12.92
N ILE A 448 1.93 26.65 -13.12
CA ILE A 448 2.03 25.32 -13.72
C ILE A 448 1.71 24.29 -12.64
N THR A 449 0.70 23.46 -12.89
CA THR A 449 0.43 22.25 -12.11
C THR A 449 0.65 21.01 -12.95
N ILE A 450 0.68 19.84 -12.30
CA ILE A 450 0.74 18.56 -13.00
C ILE A 450 -0.51 18.28 -13.88
N PHE A 451 -1.60 19.02 -13.68
CA PHE A 451 -2.86 18.83 -14.41
C PHE A 451 -3.00 19.80 -15.59
N ASN A 452 -2.68 21.08 -15.38
CA ASN A 452 -2.86 22.16 -16.34
C ASN A 452 -2.19 23.47 -15.84
N LEU A 453 -2.33 24.52 -16.65
CA LEU A 453 -2.14 25.90 -16.19
C LEU A 453 -3.37 26.33 -15.39
N VAL A 454 -3.10 26.95 -14.25
CA VAL A 454 -4.11 27.51 -13.35
C VAL A 454 -3.95 29.00 -13.31
N GLU A 455 -5.01 29.73 -13.63
CA GLU A 455 -5.05 31.17 -13.43
C GLU A 455 -5.40 31.50 -11.99
N ILE A 456 -4.66 32.44 -11.41
CA ILE A 456 -4.92 32.95 -10.06
C ILE A 456 -5.14 34.45 -10.14
N GLU A 457 -6.28 34.90 -9.61
CA GLU A 457 -6.65 36.31 -9.56
C GLU A 457 -5.72 37.10 -8.63
N LYS A 458 -5.47 36.59 -7.41
CA LYS A 458 -4.48 37.13 -6.46
C LYS A 458 -3.73 36.01 -5.74
N GLU A 459 -2.41 36.15 -5.61
CA GLU A 459 -1.56 35.18 -4.91
C GLU A 459 -2.02 34.91 -3.48
N GLU A 460 -2.60 35.92 -2.81
CA GLU A 460 -3.10 35.81 -1.44
C GLU A 460 -4.31 34.86 -1.29
N ASP A 461 -5.09 34.66 -2.35
CA ASP A 461 -6.33 33.88 -2.30
C ASP A 461 -6.08 32.37 -2.10
N LEU A 462 -4.85 31.90 -2.30
CA LEU A 462 -4.45 30.50 -2.09
C LEU A 462 -4.42 30.08 -0.62
N PHE A 463 -4.28 31.03 0.30
CA PHE A 463 -3.90 30.77 1.69
C PHE A 463 -5.06 30.65 2.67
N GLU A 464 -6.31 30.70 2.18
CA GLU A 464 -7.49 30.67 3.03
C GLU A 464 -8.62 29.87 2.39
N ASN A 465 -9.32 29.09 3.22
CA ASN A 465 -10.62 28.52 2.89
C ASN A 465 -11.57 28.62 4.10
N ASN A 466 -12.75 27.99 4.00
CA ASN A 466 -13.77 28.00 5.05
C ASN A 466 -13.34 27.37 6.39
N TYR A 467 -12.20 26.67 6.42
CA TYR A 467 -11.74 25.86 7.55
C TYR A 467 -10.43 26.37 8.15
N LEU A 468 -9.50 26.80 7.31
CA LEU A 468 -8.14 27.13 7.69
C LEU A 468 -7.65 28.36 6.92
N LYS A 469 -7.05 29.29 7.66
CA LYS A 469 -6.29 30.42 7.13
C LYS A 469 -4.83 30.25 7.50
N ILE A 470 -3.94 30.34 6.52
CA ILE A 470 -2.50 30.37 6.75
C ILE A 470 -2.12 31.81 7.07
N CYS A 471 -1.72 32.05 8.32
CA CYS A 471 -1.15 33.33 8.75
C CYS A 471 0.39 33.30 8.78
N ASP A 472 1.00 32.13 8.59
CA ASP A 472 2.44 31.92 8.56
C ASP A 472 3.06 32.62 7.33
N LEU A 473 3.77 33.72 7.58
CA LEU A 473 4.41 34.51 6.52
C LEU A 473 5.58 33.78 5.88
N GLU A 474 6.33 33.00 6.66
CA GLU A 474 7.48 32.23 6.17
C GLU A 474 7.01 31.15 5.18
N PHE A 475 5.91 30.46 5.52
CA PHE A 475 5.30 29.51 4.59
C PHE A 475 4.81 30.19 3.30
N LYS A 476 4.19 31.37 3.41
CA LYS A 476 3.72 32.12 2.24
C LYS A 476 4.87 32.49 1.30
N CYS A 477 5.95 33.06 1.84
CA CYS A 477 7.14 33.39 1.07
C CYS A 477 7.74 32.14 0.41
N PHE A 478 7.91 31.07 1.20
CA PHE A 478 8.38 29.79 0.69
C PHE A 478 7.54 29.28 -0.49
N LEU A 479 6.21 29.34 -0.37
CA LEU A 479 5.31 28.90 -1.43
C LEU A 479 5.56 29.70 -2.71
N LEU A 480 5.53 31.03 -2.61
CA LEU A 480 5.62 31.91 -3.77
C LEU A 480 6.98 31.84 -4.47
N GLU A 481 8.06 31.60 -3.72
CA GLU A 481 9.41 31.42 -4.25
C GLU A 481 9.58 30.09 -5.01
N ASN A 482 8.87 29.03 -4.59
CA ASN A 482 9.09 27.67 -5.08
C ASN A 482 8.06 27.21 -6.11
N ILE A 483 6.93 27.91 -6.27
CA ILE A 483 5.97 27.63 -7.32
C ILE A 483 6.57 27.94 -8.69
N VAL A 484 6.38 27.03 -9.64
CA VAL A 484 6.76 27.25 -11.04
C VAL A 484 5.70 28.10 -11.74
N LYS A 485 6.11 29.30 -12.18
CA LYS A 485 5.28 30.24 -12.96
C LYS A 485 5.49 30.01 -14.47
N ALA A 486 4.42 30.10 -15.24
CA ALA A 486 4.40 29.82 -16.69
C ALA A 486 4.69 31.03 -17.56
#